data_AF-A0A7Y5GSW8-F1
#
_entry.id   AF-A0A7Y5GSW8-F1
#
_cell.length_a   1.000
_cell.length_b   1.000
_cell.length_c   1.000
_cell.angle_alpha   90.00
_cell.angle_beta   90.00
_cell.angle_gamma   90.00
#
_symmetry.space_group_name_H-M   'P 1'
#
loop_
_entity.id
_entity.type
_entity.pdbx_description
1 polymer ?
#
loop_
_entity_poly.entity_id
_entity_poly.type
_entity_poly.pdbx_seq_one_letter_code
_entity_poly.pdbx_strand_id
1 'polypeptide(L)'
;MSSIGKTILNRVNNGKFVAAAATTYASAVAQSLIQLATSLGKPPADKMTLEEMIIWIGSVLEASGEKLYNSEEALGIELSDDVEPREKRDHAVRKVSDILQSVRNMDPDLPDGALYSLGLSKPVPSTPDLVLAYAEQASKLMSLSTELYTLPSGVVFAPPQTSKLLIPYIEELKTAMAKVVQEDKEHQAVLEQRDMTLDQWNDTYQGIAGIIEGYCRVGGHVALSETVRPTFRKKSGDEGPPPLGTLNSSTQPVDPNGTAP
;
A
#
# COMPACT_ATOMS: atom_id res chain seq x y z
N MET A 1 -0.63 3.30 -14.56
CA MET A 1 0.01 4.36 -13.76
C MET A 1 -0.72 4.41 -12.43
N SER A 2 -0.08 3.96 -11.35
CA SER A 2 -0.66 4.09 -10.03
C SER A 2 -0.58 5.54 -9.58
N SER A 3 -1.72 6.14 -9.23
CA SER A 3 -1.77 7.53 -8.78
C SER A 3 -1.83 7.54 -7.25
N ILE A 4 -0.84 8.19 -6.63
CA ILE A 4 -0.84 8.46 -5.19
C ILE A 4 -2.17 9.07 -4.76
N GLY A 5 -2.75 8.53 -3.69
CA GLY A 5 -4.00 9.03 -3.16
C GLY A 5 -3.91 10.51 -2.78
N LYS A 6 -4.91 11.31 -3.16
CA LYS A 6 -4.97 12.76 -2.89
C LYS A 6 -4.70 13.09 -1.42
N THR A 7 -5.22 12.27 -0.50
CA THR A 7 -5.04 12.44 0.94
C THR A 7 -3.58 12.30 1.36
N ILE A 8 -2.86 11.29 0.86
CA ILE A 8 -1.43 11.10 1.13
C ILE A 8 -0.62 12.24 0.53
N LEU A 9 -0.94 12.63 -0.71
CA LEU A 9 -0.28 13.76 -1.36
C LEU A 9 -0.46 15.06 -0.56
N ASN A 10 -1.66 15.33 -0.05
CA ASN A 10 -1.92 16.48 0.82
C ASN A 10 -1.09 16.42 2.11
N ARG A 11 -1.01 15.25 2.76
CA ARG A 11 -0.16 15.05 3.96
C ARG A 11 1.30 15.38 3.67
N VAL A 12 1.88 14.75 2.65
CA VAL A 12 3.26 15.00 2.22
C VAL A 12 3.48 16.49 1.92
N ASN A 13 2.55 17.13 1.21
CA ASN A 13 2.65 18.54 0.86
C ASN A 13 2.51 19.47 2.08
N ASN A 14 1.69 19.12 3.08
CA ASN A 14 1.64 19.84 4.35
C ASN A 14 2.97 19.73 5.12
N GLY A 15 3.58 18.54 5.13
CA GLY A 15 4.90 18.34 5.71
C GLY A 15 5.97 19.21 5.03
N LYS A 16 6.01 19.18 3.69
CA LYS A 16 6.92 20.02 2.88
C LYS A 16 6.70 21.51 3.12
N PHE A 17 5.45 21.94 3.24
CA PHE A 17 5.12 23.33 3.54
C PHE A 17 5.71 23.79 4.88
N VAL A 18 5.54 22.98 5.94
CA VAL A 18 6.10 23.28 7.27
C VAL A 18 7.64 23.26 7.24
N ALA A 19 8.24 22.28 6.57
CA ALA A 19 9.70 22.22 6.39
C ALA A 19 10.25 23.46 5.65
N ALA A 20 9.59 23.88 4.55
CA ALA A 20 9.96 25.07 3.81
C ALA A 20 9.82 26.36 4.64
N ALA A 21 8.78 26.44 5.48
CA ALA A 21 8.62 27.54 6.42
C ALA A 21 9.74 27.57 7.47
N ALA A 22 10.13 26.41 8.01
CA ALA A 22 11.25 26.31 8.94
C ALA A 22 12.53 26.87 8.32
N THR A 23 12.87 26.45 7.09
CA THR A 23 14.07 26.92 6.38
C THR A 23 14.01 28.41 6.04
N THR A 24 12.86 28.89 5.58
CA THR A 24 12.70 30.27 5.12
C THR A 24 12.72 31.28 6.27
N TYR A 25 12.11 30.92 7.40
CA TYR A 25 11.92 31.84 8.53
C TYR A 25 12.85 31.55 9.73
N ALA A 26 13.72 30.54 9.65
CA ALA A 26 14.64 30.17 10.74
C ALA A 26 15.37 31.39 11.34
N SER A 27 16.00 32.21 10.50
CA SER A 27 16.77 33.36 10.97
C SER A 27 15.93 34.43 11.65
N ALA A 28 14.76 34.74 11.08
CA ALA A 28 13.84 35.72 11.66
C ALA A 28 13.28 35.23 13.01
N VAL A 29 12.88 33.96 13.09
CA VAL A 29 12.36 33.35 14.31
C VAL A 29 13.45 33.27 15.39
N ALA A 30 14.66 32.79 15.04
CA ALA A 30 15.79 32.73 15.97
C ALA A 30 16.15 34.10 16.53
N GLN A 31 16.18 35.14 15.69
CA GLN A 31 16.43 36.51 16.10
C GLN A 31 15.37 37.01 17.10
N SER A 32 14.09 36.75 16.85
CA SER A 32 13.01 37.13 17.75
C SER A 32 13.08 36.41 19.10
N LEU A 33 13.41 35.13 19.11
CA LEU A 33 13.60 34.35 20.35
C LEU A 33 14.76 34.90 21.19
N ILE A 34 15.86 35.29 20.55
CA ILE A 34 17.00 35.96 21.21
C ILE A 34 16.61 37.31 21.81
N GLN A 35 15.86 38.11 21.07
CA GLN A 35 15.36 39.41 21.55
C GLN A 35 14.46 39.23 22.78
N LEU A 36 13.58 38.22 22.77
CA LEU A 36 12.74 37.87 23.92
C LEU A 36 13.58 37.41 25.13
N ALA A 37 14.58 36.54 24.92
CA ALA A 37 15.46 36.12 26.01
C ALA A 37 16.17 37.33 26.66
N THR A 38 16.66 38.24 25.81
CA THR A 38 17.35 39.47 26.24
C THR A 38 16.41 40.39 27.04
N SER A 39 15.17 40.59 26.59
CA SER A 39 14.20 41.44 27.30
C SER A 39 13.80 40.88 28.67
N LEU A 40 13.87 39.56 28.84
CA LEU A 40 13.66 38.87 30.11
C LEU A 40 14.92 38.83 31.00
N GLY A 41 16.00 39.49 30.61
CA GLY A 41 17.28 39.48 31.33
C GLY A 41 17.95 38.10 31.37
N LYS A 42 17.61 37.22 30.42
CA LYS A 42 18.23 35.90 30.27
C LYS A 42 19.38 35.97 29.27
N PRO A 43 20.46 35.18 29.46
CA PRO A 43 21.51 35.09 28.46
C PRO A 43 20.91 34.54 27.16
N PRO A 44 21.09 35.23 26.02
CA PRO A 44 20.58 34.75 24.76
C PRO A 44 21.34 33.49 24.33
N ALA A 45 20.63 32.54 23.72
CA ALA A 45 21.28 31.45 23.00
C ALA A 45 22.04 31.99 21.78
N ASP A 46 22.98 31.19 21.26
CA ASP A 46 23.64 31.50 20.01
C ASP A 46 22.65 31.43 18.83
N LYS A 47 22.68 32.46 17.98
CA LYS A 47 21.73 32.62 16.87
C LYS A 47 21.89 31.51 15.84
N MET A 48 23.12 31.22 15.43
CA MET A 48 23.41 30.21 14.44
C MET A 48 22.91 28.83 14.92
N THR A 49 23.16 28.51 16.19
CA THR A 49 22.68 27.27 16.81
C THR A 49 21.15 27.15 16.78
N LEU A 50 20.41 28.21 17.10
CA LEU A 50 18.94 28.20 17.03
C LEU A 50 18.42 28.06 15.59
N GLU A 51 19.06 28.74 14.63
CA GLU A 51 18.72 28.63 13.21
C GLU A 51 18.92 27.20 12.69
N GLU A 52 20.09 26.62 12.95
CA GLU A 52 20.41 25.26 12.57
C GLU A 52 19.46 24.25 13.20
N MET A 53 19.04 24.45 14.45
CA MET A 53 18.04 23.60 15.11
C MET A 53 16.68 23.66 14.40
N ILE A 54 16.20 24.85 14.04
CA ILE A 54 14.92 25.04 13.32
C ILE A 54 14.96 24.38 11.94
N ILE A 55 16.06 24.57 11.21
CA ILE A 55 16.26 23.95 9.90
C ILE A 55 16.30 22.43 10.04
N TRP A 56 17.07 21.91 10.99
CA TRP A 56 17.22 20.48 11.23
C TRP A 56 15.88 19.80 11.53
N ILE A 57 15.05 20.36 12.42
CA ILE A 57 13.71 19.79 12.68
C ILE A 57 12.84 19.84 11.41
N GLY A 58 12.94 20.88 10.58
CA GLY A 58 12.27 20.94 9.28
C GLY A 58 12.69 19.80 8.35
N SER A 59 14.00 19.53 8.25
CA SER A 59 14.55 18.45 7.43
C SER A 59 14.11 17.06 7.90
N VAL A 60 13.94 16.85 9.21
CA VAL A 60 13.40 15.58 9.74
C VAL A 60 11.97 15.34 9.22
N LEU A 61 11.14 16.38 9.19
CA LEU A 61 9.77 16.28 8.66
C LEU A 61 9.75 16.03 7.15
N GLU A 62 10.62 16.69 6.39
CA GLU A 62 10.76 16.48 4.95
C GLU A 62 11.16 15.02 4.65
N ALA A 63 12.19 14.50 5.31
CA ALA A 63 12.62 13.12 5.16
C ALA A 63 11.54 12.10 5.55
N SER A 64 10.74 12.40 6.58
CA SER A 64 9.58 11.57 6.94
C SER A 64 8.50 11.59 5.85
N GLY A 65 8.24 12.76 5.25
CA GLY A 65 7.30 12.91 4.14
C GLY A 65 7.73 12.16 2.88
N GLU A 66 9.03 12.15 2.56
CA GLU A 66 9.57 11.36 1.45
C GLU A 66 9.41 9.86 1.68
N LYS A 67 9.66 9.36 2.89
CA LYS A 67 9.41 7.96 3.23
C LYS A 67 7.94 7.58 3.02
N LEU A 68 7.02 8.43 3.46
CA LEU A 68 5.59 8.20 3.25
C LEU A 68 5.23 8.16 1.77
N TYR A 69 5.71 9.14 1.00
CA TYR A 69 5.50 9.19 -0.45
C TYR A 69 5.98 7.90 -1.13
N ASN A 70 7.22 7.47 -0.85
CA ASN A 70 7.81 6.28 -1.45
C ASN A 70 7.05 5.00 -1.05
N SER A 71 6.56 4.91 0.18
CA SER A 71 5.76 3.75 0.62
C SER A 71 4.40 3.65 -0.08
N GLU A 72 3.76 4.80 -0.34
CA GLU A 72 2.49 4.84 -1.09
C GLU A 72 2.71 4.55 -2.59
N GLU A 73 3.82 5.02 -3.16
CA GLU A 73 4.22 4.66 -4.52
C GLU A 73 4.49 3.16 -4.66
N ALA A 74 5.19 2.55 -3.69
CA ALA A 74 5.43 1.11 -3.66
C ALA A 74 4.13 0.30 -3.59
N LEU A 75 3.19 0.69 -2.72
CA LEU A 75 1.84 0.10 -2.67
C LEU A 75 1.11 0.26 -4.01
N GLY A 76 1.27 1.43 -4.63
CA GLY A 76 0.70 1.70 -5.93
C GLY A 76 1.22 0.78 -7.03
N ILE A 77 2.52 0.50 -7.05
CA ILE A 77 3.16 -0.43 -8.00
C ILE A 77 2.66 -1.85 -7.78
N GLU A 78 2.66 -2.31 -6.53
CA GLU A 78 2.18 -3.63 -6.13
C GLU A 78 0.74 -3.89 -6.62
N LEU A 79 -0.16 -2.94 -6.37
CA LEU A 79 -1.56 -3.04 -6.81
C LEU A 79 -1.73 -3.07 -8.35
N SER A 80 -0.76 -2.57 -9.10
CA SER A 80 -0.85 -2.54 -10.56
C SER A 80 -0.55 -3.88 -11.23
N ASP A 81 0.13 -4.80 -10.53
CA ASP A 81 0.54 -6.11 -11.05
C ASP A 81 -0.35 -7.27 -10.56
N ASP A 82 -1.40 -6.99 -9.77
CA ASP A 82 -2.24 -7.97 -9.08
C ASP A 82 -3.10 -8.88 -10.00
N VAL A 83 -3.34 -8.44 -11.25
CA VAL A 83 -4.27 -9.09 -12.19
C VAL A 83 -3.68 -10.37 -12.79
N GLU A 84 -2.41 -10.34 -13.21
CA GLU A 84 -1.80 -11.43 -13.98
C GLU A 84 -1.75 -12.78 -13.22
N PRO A 85 -1.35 -12.84 -11.93
CA PRO A 85 -1.35 -14.09 -11.16
C PRO A 85 -2.74 -14.72 -11.04
N ARG A 86 -3.79 -13.89 -10.88
CA ARG A 86 -5.18 -14.34 -10.78
C ARG A 86 -5.69 -14.88 -12.11
N GLU A 87 -5.38 -14.21 -13.22
CA GLU A 87 -5.71 -14.69 -14.56
C GLU A 87 -5.04 -16.03 -14.87
N LYS A 88 -3.76 -16.20 -14.49
CA LYS A 88 -3.04 -17.48 -14.64
C LYS A 88 -3.69 -18.60 -13.84
N ARG A 89 -4.06 -18.34 -12.58
CA ARG A 89 -4.81 -19.29 -11.74
C ARG A 89 -6.14 -19.67 -12.40
N ASP A 90 -6.93 -18.69 -12.81
CA ASP A 90 -8.26 -18.93 -13.37
C ASP A 90 -8.20 -19.68 -14.70
N HIS A 91 -7.18 -19.39 -15.52
CA HIS A 91 -6.89 -20.15 -16.73
C HIS A 91 -6.51 -21.61 -16.43
N ALA A 92 -5.65 -21.85 -15.43
CA ALA A 92 -5.30 -23.20 -15.01
C ALA A 92 -6.49 -23.98 -14.44
N VAL A 93 -7.36 -23.32 -13.66
CA VAL A 93 -8.63 -23.89 -13.17
C VAL A 93 -9.52 -24.33 -14.33
N ARG A 94 -9.69 -23.48 -15.36
CA ARG A 94 -10.49 -23.82 -16.55
C ARG A 94 -9.93 -25.05 -17.26
N LYS A 95 -8.62 -25.10 -17.55
CA LYS A 95 -7.99 -26.26 -18.19
C LYS A 95 -8.26 -27.57 -17.45
N VAL A 96 -8.07 -27.58 -16.14
CA VAL A 96 -8.32 -28.76 -15.30
C VAL A 96 -9.80 -29.13 -15.31
N SER A 97 -10.68 -28.14 -15.13
CA SER A 97 -12.13 -28.34 -15.09
C SER A 97 -12.67 -28.87 -16.41
N ASP A 98 -12.20 -28.36 -17.55
CA ASP A 98 -12.63 -28.78 -18.89
C ASP A 98 -12.28 -30.24 -19.16
N ILE A 99 -11.09 -30.71 -18.74
CA ILE A 99 -10.70 -32.12 -18.88
C ILE A 99 -11.59 -33.01 -18.02
N LEU A 100 -11.78 -32.66 -16.74
CA LEU A 100 -12.61 -33.44 -15.82
C LEU A 100 -14.07 -33.49 -16.26
N GLN A 101 -14.59 -32.36 -16.74
CA GLN A 101 -15.96 -32.27 -17.26
C GLN A 101 -16.10 -33.06 -18.56
N SER A 102 -15.07 -33.07 -19.42
CA SER A 102 -15.08 -33.89 -20.64
C SER A 102 -15.16 -35.38 -20.32
N VAL A 103 -14.44 -35.87 -19.31
CA VAL A 103 -14.58 -37.26 -18.86
C VAL A 103 -15.95 -37.52 -18.24
N ARG A 104 -16.46 -36.60 -17.41
CA ARG A 104 -17.81 -36.72 -16.85
C ARG A 104 -18.92 -36.72 -17.91
N ASN A 105 -18.74 -36.00 -19.01
CA ASN A 105 -19.70 -36.00 -20.11
C ASN A 105 -19.78 -37.35 -20.84
N MET A 106 -18.83 -38.27 -20.60
CA MET A 106 -18.88 -39.65 -21.10
C MET A 106 -19.77 -40.57 -20.23
N ASP A 107 -20.32 -40.10 -19.10
CA ASP A 107 -21.16 -40.92 -18.19
C ASP A 107 -22.20 -41.78 -18.89
N PRO A 108 -22.99 -41.27 -19.87
CA PRO A 108 -24.02 -42.08 -20.54
C PRO A 108 -23.46 -43.25 -21.36
N ASP A 109 -22.18 -43.18 -21.71
CA ASP A 109 -21.47 -44.12 -22.58
C ASP A 109 -20.56 -45.09 -21.77
N LEU A 110 -20.44 -44.87 -20.46
CA LEU A 110 -19.61 -45.68 -19.58
C LEU A 110 -20.45 -46.72 -18.81
N PRO A 111 -19.85 -47.84 -18.38
CA PRO A 111 -20.52 -48.79 -17.49
C PRO A 111 -20.94 -48.16 -16.16
N ASP A 112 -22.03 -48.66 -15.59
CA ASP A 112 -22.51 -48.25 -14.26
C ASP A 112 -21.38 -48.29 -13.22
N GLY A 113 -21.19 -47.18 -12.51
CA GLY A 113 -20.17 -47.06 -11.46
C GLY A 113 -18.75 -46.75 -11.96
N ALA A 114 -18.51 -46.66 -13.27
CA ALA A 114 -17.20 -46.29 -13.82
C ALA A 114 -16.75 -44.90 -13.34
N LEU A 115 -17.63 -43.89 -13.37
CA LEU A 115 -17.25 -42.57 -12.82
C LEU A 115 -16.96 -42.62 -11.32
N TYR A 116 -17.61 -43.49 -10.55
CA TYR A 116 -17.31 -43.65 -9.13
C TYR A 116 -15.91 -44.24 -8.91
N SER A 117 -15.52 -45.28 -9.66
CA SER A 117 -14.18 -45.89 -9.56
C SER A 117 -13.07 -44.93 -10.01
N LEU A 118 -13.37 -44.00 -10.91
CA LEU A 118 -12.44 -42.96 -11.38
C LEU A 118 -12.42 -41.70 -10.48
N GLY A 119 -13.21 -41.67 -9.40
CA GLY A 119 -13.30 -40.49 -8.51
C GLY A 119 -14.07 -39.31 -9.10
N LEU A 120 -14.85 -39.56 -10.15
CA LEU A 120 -15.56 -38.57 -10.95
C LEU A 120 -17.07 -38.58 -10.74
N SER A 121 -17.59 -39.15 -9.66
CA SER A 121 -19.05 -39.30 -9.44
C SER A 121 -19.78 -38.01 -9.11
N LYS A 122 -19.10 -36.99 -8.55
CA LYS A 122 -19.70 -35.69 -8.18
C LYS A 122 -19.45 -34.61 -9.24
N PRO A 123 -20.31 -33.61 -9.40
CA PRO A 123 -20.04 -32.48 -10.30
C PRO A 123 -18.66 -31.86 -10.05
N VAL A 124 -17.99 -31.40 -11.11
CA VAL A 124 -16.72 -30.68 -10.97
C VAL A 124 -16.96 -29.43 -10.12
N PRO A 125 -16.19 -29.22 -9.03
CA PRO A 125 -16.33 -28.01 -8.21
C PRO A 125 -15.99 -26.73 -8.96
N SER A 126 -16.37 -25.58 -8.42
CA SER A 126 -16.12 -24.26 -9.04
C SER A 126 -14.99 -23.46 -8.41
N THR A 127 -14.55 -23.79 -7.19
CA THR A 127 -13.48 -23.05 -6.51
C THR A 127 -12.12 -23.69 -6.79
N PRO A 128 -11.03 -22.89 -6.92
CA PRO A 128 -9.71 -23.41 -7.27
C PRO A 128 -9.22 -24.54 -6.35
N ASP A 129 -9.36 -24.39 -5.02
CA ASP A 129 -8.94 -25.39 -4.04
C ASP A 129 -9.69 -26.71 -4.20
N LEU A 130 -11.02 -26.63 -4.41
CA LEU A 130 -11.84 -27.82 -4.59
C LEU A 130 -11.59 -28.48 -5.94
N VAL A 131 -11.35 -27.71 -7.00
CA VAL A 131 -10.96 -28.23 -8.31
C VAL A 131 -9.63 -28.97 -8.21
N LEU A 132 -8.64 -28.40 -7.53
CA LEU A 132 -7.34 -29.03 -7.34
C LEU A 132 -7.46 -30.35 -6.57
N ALA A 133 -8.10 -30.35 -5.40
CA ALA A 133 -8.27 -31.55 -4.59
C ALA A 133 -9.05 -32.65 -5.34
N TYR A 134 -10.08 -32.25 -6.08
CA TYR A 134 -10.88 -33.15 -6.91
C TYR A 134 -10.07 -33.74 -8.07
N ALA A 135 -9.28 -32.91 -8.75
CA ALA A 135 -8.40 -33.33 -9.86
C ALA A 135 -7.30 -34.27 -9.40
N GLU A 136 -6.67 -34.03 -8.25
CA GLU A 136 -5.65 -34.91 -7.68
C GLU A 136 -6.21 -36.28 -7.34
N GLN A 137 -7.39 -36.33 -6.71
CA GLN A 137 -8.06 -37.57 -6.37
C GLN A 137 -8.46 -38.35 -7.64
N ALA A 138 -9.07 -37.67 -8.62
CA ALA A 138 -9.45 -38.29 -9.89
C ALA A 138 -8.22 -38.79 -10.66
N SER A 139 -7.15 -37.98 -10.74
CA SER A 139 -5.90 -38.36 -11.41
C SER A 139 -5.28 -39.59 -10.76
N LYS A 140 -5.24 -39.65 -9.43
CA LYS A 140 -4.74 -40.81 -8.69
C LYS A 140 -5.53 -42.06 -9.03
N LEU A 141 -6.86 -42.01 -8.99
CA LEU A 141 -7.71 -43.17 -9.29
C LEU A 141 -7.63 -43.59 -10.77
N MET A 142 -7.65 -42.63 -11.69
CA MET A 142 -7.46 -42.88 -13.12
C MET A 142 -6.09 -43.53 -13.41
N SER A 143 -5.04 -43.15 -12.69
CA SER A 143 -3.70 -43.74 -12.86
C SER A 143 -3.62 -45.21 -12.42
N LEU A 144 -4.45 -45.61 -11.46
CA LEU A 144 -4.50 -46.96 -10.90
C LEU A 144 -5.44 -47.89 -11.65
N SER A 145 -6.30 -47.36 -12.54
CA SER A 145 -7.22 -48.15 -13.33
C SER A 145 -6.47 -49.01 -14.35
N THR A 146 -6.90 -50.26 -14.50
CA THR A 146 -6.43 -51.17 -15.56
C THR A 146 -7.47 -51.34 -16.66
N GLU A 147 -8.64 -50.71 -16.52
CA GLU A 147 -9.76 -50.84 -17.45
C GLU A 147 -9.59 -49.91 -18.66
N LEU A 148 -10.12 -50.36 -19.80
CA LEU A 148 -10.26 -49.57 -21.02
C LEU A 148 -11.73 -49.58 -21.40
N TYR A 149 -12.27 -48.42 -21.75
CA TYR A 149 -13.67 -48.27 -22.13
C TYR A 149 -13.77 -47.96 -23.62
N THR A 150 -14.50 -48.78 -24.36
CA THR A 150 -14.80 -48.48 -25.78
C THR A 150 -16.13 -47.74 -25.82
N LEU A 151 -16.09 -46.46 -26.17
CA LEU A 151 -17.29 -45.61 -26.29
C LEU A 151 -18.10 -46.02 -27.54
N PRO A 152 -19.41 -45.73 -27.61
CA PRO A 152 -20.24 -46.00 -28.80
C PRO A 152 -19.72 -45.40 -30.11
N SER A 153 -18.93 -44.33 -30.02
CA SER A 153 -18.24 -43.70 -31.15
C SER A 153 -17.07 -44.53 -31.71
N GLY A 154 -16.70 -45.63 -31.05
CA GLY A 154 -15.51 -46.44 -31.36
C GLY A 154 -14.21 -45.89 -30.76
N VAL A 155 -14.26 -44.76 -30.05
CA VAL A 155 -13.10 -44.20 -29.33
C VAL A 155 -12.83 -45.02 -28.07
N VAL A 156 -11.55 -45.36 -27.85
CA VAL A 156 -11.12 -46.01 -26.61
C VAL A 156 -10.72 -44.95 -25.58
N PHE A 157 -11.50 -44.82 -24.52
CA PHE A 157 -11.15 -44.05 -23.34
C PHE A 157 -10.27 -44.90 -22.42
N ALA A 158 -9.09 -44.36 -22.10
CA ALA A 158 -8.07 -45.04 -21.33
C ALA A 158 -7.68 -44.16 -20.13
N PRO A 159 -8.23 -44.43 -18.92
CA PRO A 159 -8.04 -43.57 -17.75
C PRO A 159 -6.57 -43.30 -17.39
N PRO A 160 -5.63 -44.27 -17.47
CA PRO A 160 -4.23 -43.99 -17.17
C PRO A 160 -3.59 -42.96 -18.11
N GLN A 161 -3.97 -42.94 -19.39
CA GLN A 161 -3.52 -41.94 -20.36
C GLN A 161 -4.11 -40.57 -20.02
N THR A 162 -5.39 -40.50 -19.65
CA THR A 162 -6.03 -39.25 -19.25
C THR A 162 -5.43 -38.69 -17.97
N SER A 163 -5.09 -39.54 -16.99
CA SER A 163 -4.33 -39.13 -15.80
C SER A 163 -2.98 -38.50 -16.20
N LYS A 164 -2.21 -39.14 -17.09
CA LYS A 164 -0.93 -38.59 -17.58
C LYS A 164 -1.09 -37.22 -18.26
N LEU A 165 -2.18 -37.00 -18.99
CA LEU A 165 -2.51 -35.72 -19.60
C LEU A 165 -2.93 -34.67 -18.55
N LEU A 166 -3.61 -35.09 -17.49
CA LEU A 166 -4.13 -34.21 -16.44
C LEU A 166 -3.04 -33.71 -15.47
N ILE A 167 -2.03 -34.55 -15.17
CA ILE A 167 -0.92 -34.23 -14.25
C ILE A 167 -0.25 -32.87 -14.55
N PRO A 168 0.21 -32.56 -15.77
CA PRO A 168 0.86 -31.27 -16.02
C PRO A 168 -0.05 -30.07 -15.74
N TYR A 169 -1.37 -30.18 -15.97
CA TYR A 169 -2.32 -29.11 -15.66
C TYR A 169 -2.62 -28.98 -14.17
N ILE A 170 -2.60 -30.08 -13.42
CA ILE A 170 -2.66 -30.06 -11.96
C ILE A 170 -1.45 -29.31 -11.40
N GLU A 171 -0.24 -29.58 -11.89
CA GLU A 171 0.97 -28.90 -11.44
C GLU A 171 1.01 -27.42 -11.87
N GLU A 172 0.48 -27.09 -13.05
CA GLU A 172 0.25 -25.70 -13.48
C GLU A 172 -0.69 -24.97 -12.50
N LEU A 173 -1.82 -25.59 -12.13
CA LEU A 173 -2.77 -25.03 -11.17
C LEU A 173 -2.16 -24.82 -9.79
N LYS A 174 -1.43 -25.81 -9.25
CA LYS A 174 -0.70 -25.68 -7.97
C LYS A 174 0.26 -24.50 -7.98
N THR A 175 1.05 -24.40 -9.03
CA THR A 175 2.04 -23.34 -9.18
C THR A 175 1.37 -21.96 -9.23
N ALA A 176 0.29 -21.83 -10.01
CA ALA A 176 -0.45 -20.58 -10.11
C ALA A 176 -1.12 -20.19 -8.77
N MET A 177 -1.70 -21.16 -8.05
CA MET A 177 -2.27 -20.91 -6.73
C MET A 177 -1.22 -20.49 -5.70
N ALA A 178 -0.05 -21.16 -5.69
CA ALA A 178 1.05 -20.79 -4.81
C ALA A 178 1.55 -19.38 -5.10
N LYS A 179 1.60 -18.97 -6.38
CA LYS A 179 1.96 -17.61 -6.77
C LYS A 179 0.94 -16.60 -6.25
N VAL A 180 -0.36 -16.82 -6.40
CA VAL A 180 -1.38 -15.91 -5.82
C VAL A 180 -1.21 -15.74 -4.31
N VAL A 181 -0.95 -16.82 -3.57
CA VAL A 181 -0.71 -16.75 -2.12
C VAL A 181 0.57 -15.96 -1.79
N GLN A 182 1.60 -16.06 -2.62
CA GLN A 182 2.82 -15.28 -2.46
C GLN A 182 2.53 -13.79 -2.67
N GLU A 183 1.84 -13.43 -3.75
CA GLU A 183 1.47 -12.05 -4.07
C GLU A 183 0.59 -11.44 -2.97
N ASP A 184 -0.39 -12.18 -2.44
CA ASP A 184 -1.23 -11.70 -1.34
C ASP A 184 -0.40 -11.38 -0.08
N LYS A 185 0.70 -12.09 0.16
CA LYS A 185 1.64 -11.80 1.26
C LYS A 185 2.53 -10.60 0.97
N GLU A 186 3.00 -10.47 -0.26
CA GLU A 186 3.82 -9.33 -0.71
C GLU A 186 2.99 -8.04 -0.61
N HIS A 187 1.75 -8.06 -1.11
CA HIS A 187 0.79 -6.97 -0.97
C HIS A 187 0.51 -6.61 0.50
N GLN A 188 0.24 -7.60 1.35
CA GLN A 188 0.01 -7.35 2.78
C GLN A 188 1.23 -6.70 3.46
N ALA A 189 2.44 -7.15 3.14
CA ALA A 189 3.66 -6.59 3.70
C ALA A 189 3.88 -5.12 3.27
N VAL A 190 3.60 -4.80 2.00
CA VAL A 190 3.70 -3.43 1.48
C VAL A 190 2.64 -2.52 2.12
N LEU A 191 1.41 -3.02 2.30
CA LEU A 191 0.33 -2.31 2.97
C LEU A 191 0.67 -1.99 4.44
N GLU A 192 1.17 -2.98 5.18
CA GLU A 192 1.62 -2.81 6.57
C GLU A 192 2.75 -1.79 6.66
N GLN A 193 3.74 -1.86 5.76
CA GLN A 193 4.85 -0.91 5.72
C GLN A 193 4.36 0.53 5.44
N ARG A 194 3.37 0.70 4.54
CA ARG A 194 2.75 2.00 4.27
C ARG A 194 2.04 2.53 5.51
N ASP A 195 1.22 1.72 6.15
CA ASP A 195 0.46 2.12 7.34
C ASP A 195 1.39 2.49 8.51
N MET A 196 2.44 1.71 8.76
CA MET A 196 3.47 2.03 9.74
C MET A 196 4.16 3.37 9.44
N THR A 197 4.48 3.61 8.17
CA THR A 197 5.14 4.86 7.74
C THR A 197 4.20 6.05 7.89
N LEU A 198 2.90 5.85 7.65
CA LEU A 198 1.87 6.86 7.84
C LEU A 198 1.70 7.28 9.30
N ASP A 199 1.71 6.31 10.22
CA ASP A 199 1.65 6.57 11.66
C ASP A 199 2.90 7.30 12.15
N GLN A 200 4.09 6.86 11.73
CA GLN A 200 5.34 7.56 12.02
C GLN A 200 5.35 8.99 11.49
N TRP A 201 4.84 9.19 10.27
CA TRP A 201 4.70 10.52 9.68
C TRP A 201 3.72 11.39 10.47
N ASN A 202 2.58 10.84 10.89
CA ASN A 202 1.57 11.54 11.68
C ASN A 202 2.13 12.09 13.00
N ASP A 203 2.93 11.29 13.69
CA ASP A 203 3.56 11.68 14.95
C ASP A 203 4.67 12.71 14.72
N THR A 204 5.49 12.49 13.69
CA THR A 204 6.57 13.40 13.28
C THR A 204 6.01 14.77 12.88
N TYR A 205 4.95 14.80 12.06
CA TYR A 205 4.25 16.02 11.64
C TYR A 205 3.68 16.77 12.84
N GLN A 206 2.93 16.09 13.71
CA GLN A 206 2.31 16.74 14.87
C GLN A 206 3.36 17.35 15.81
N GLY A 207 4.44 16.61 16.09
CA GLY A 207 5.53 17.07 16.96
C GLY A 207 6.28 18.25 16.37
N ILE A 208 6.77 18.13 15.13
CA ILE A 208 7.62 19.16 14.51
C ILE A 208 6.82 20.41 14.16
N ALA A 209 5.62 20.27 13.57
CA ALA A 209 4.78 21.42 13.27
C ALA A 209 4.34 22.14 14.55
N GLY A 210 4.10 21.41 15.65
CA GLY A 210 3.82 22.00 16.96
C GLY A 210 4.99 22.80 17.53
N ILE A 211 6.23 22.30 17.39
CA ILE A 211 7.44 23.02 17.82
C ILE A 211 7.61 24.31 17.00
N ILE A 212 7.51 24.22 15.66
CA ILE A 212 7.68 25.39 14.78
C ILE A 212 6.58 26.42 15.04
N GLU A 213 5.33 25.97 15.21
CA GLU A 213 4.20 26.83 15.60
C GLU A 213 4.48 27.56 16.92
N GLY A 214 4.96 26.85 17.94
CA GLY A 214 5.34 27.41 19.23
C GLY A 214 6.46 28.44 19.12
N TYR A 215 7.54 28.14 18.38
CA TYR A 215 8.63 29.09 18.15
C TYR A 215 8.17 30.35 17.42
N CYS A 216 7.33 30.20 16.40
CA CYS A 216 6.75 31.33 15.69
C CYS A 216 5.89 32.18 16.64
N ARG A 217 5.00 31.55 17.42
CA ARG A 217 4.09 32.25 18.32
C ARG A 217 4.84 33.00 19.42
N VAL A 218 5.81 32.35 20.06
CA VAL A 218 6.65 32.97 21.11
C VAL A 218 7.54 34.08 20.53
N GLY A 219 8.04 33.91 19.31
CA GLY A 219 8.80 34.93 18.59
C GLY A 219 7.95 36.08 18.01
N GLY A 220 6.63 36.11 18.24
CA GLY A 220 5.73 37.15 17.75
C GLY A 220 5.30 37.01 16.28
N HIS A 221 5.68 35.91 15.61
CA HIS A 221 5.30 35.59 14.22
C HIS A 221 3.93 34.92 14.15
N VAL A 222 2.88 35.62 14.62
CA VAL A 222 1.53 35.04 14.81
C VAL A 222 0.92 34.50 13.52
N ALA A 223 0.98 35.25 12.41
CA ALA A 223 0.41 34.80 11.15
C ALA A 223 1.11 33.53 10.61
N LEU A 224 2.44 33.47 10.74
CA LEU A 224 3.21 32.28 10.38
C LEU A 224 2.80 31.09 11.25
N SER A 225 2.65 31.31 12.58
CA SER A 225 2.24 30.26 13.52
C SER A 225 0.89 29.63 13.16
N GLU A 226 -0.12 30.43 12.79
CA GLU A 226 -1.43 29.89 12.37
C GLU A 226 -1.33 29.11 11.05
N THR A 227 -0.41 29.51 10.18
CA THR A 227 -0.23 28.86 8.88
C THR A 227 0.42 27.48 9.02
N VAL A 228 1.43 27.34 9.89
CA VAL A 228 2.13 26.06 10.14
C VAL A 228 1.44 25.17 11.17
N ARG A 229 0.42 25.68 11.87
CA ARG A 229 -0.29 24.97 12.94
C ARG A 229 -0.78 23.58 12.51
N PRO A 230 -0.44 22.50 13.25
CA PRO A 230 -0.94 21.17 12.96
C PRO A 230 -2.41 21.05 13.40
N THR A 231 -3.32 21.18 12.44
CA THR A 231 -4.75 20.93 12.65
C THR A 231 -5.10 19.48 12.33
N PHE A 232 -6.21 18.99 12.89
CA PHE A 232 -6.71 17.65 12.56
C PHE A 232 -6.88 17.47 11.04
N ARG A 233 -7.40 18.49 10.34
CA ARG A 233 -7.64 18.45 8.88
C ARG A 233 -6.37 18.41 8.04
N LYS A 234 -5.31 19.13 8.45
CA LYS A 234 -4.00 19.08 7.78
C LYS A 234 -3.29 17.76 8.04
N LYS A 235 -3.37 17.26 9.28
CA LYS A 235 -2.84 15.94 9.66
C LYS A 235 -3.54 14.80 8.92
N SER A 236 -4.87 14.84 8.82
CA SER A 236 -5.65 13.82 8.10
C SER A 236 -5.45 13.89 6.59
N GLY A 237 -4.96 15.01 6.05
CA GLY A 237 -4.83 15.25 4.60
C GLY A 237 -6.12 15.72 3.93
N ASP A 238 -7.17 16.03 4.71
CA ASP A 238 -8.42 16.62 4.21
C ASP A 238 -8.22 18.04 3.69
N GLU A 239 -7.21 18.73 4.23
CA GLU A 239 -6.78 20.06 3.84
C GLU A 239 -5.32 19.98 3.37
N GLY A 240 -5.04 20.49 2.16
CA GLY A 240 -3.68 20.63 1.65
C GLY A 240 -3.03 21.94 2.11
N PRO A 241 -1.76 22.20 1.75
CA PRO A 241 -1.09 23.42 2.19
C PRO A 241 -1.75 24.65 1.55
N PRO A 242 -1.67 25.81 2.21
CA PRO A 242 -2.15 27.06 1.65
C PRO A 242 -1.34 27.45 0.39
N PRO A 243 -1.91 28.25 -0.52
CA PRO A 243 -1.20 28.73 -1.70
C PRO A 243 0.07 29.52 -1.33
N LEU A 244 1.16 29.34 -2.07
CA LEU A 244 2.49 29.90 -1.81
C LEU A 244 2.57 31.44 -1.63
N GLY A 245 1.52 32.18 -2.00
CA GLY A 245 1.45 33.65 -1.88
C GLY A 245 1.01 34.21 -0.52
N THR A 246 0.54 33.39 0.42
CA THR A 246 -0.05 33.89 1.69
C THR A 246 0.96 34.17 2.80
N LEU A 247 2.23 33.77 2.62
CA LEU A 247 3.29 33.90 3.62
C LEU A 247 3.94 35.30 3.70
N ASN A 248 3.71 36.16 2.70
CA ASN A 248 4.36 37.48 2.59
C ASN A 248 3.59 38.65 3.22
N SER A 249 2.38 38.45 3.74
CA SER A 249 1.46 39.56 4.05
C SER A 249 1.56 40.17 5.46
N SER A 250 2.40 39.68 6.39
CA SER A 250 2.43 40.28 7.74
C SER A 250 3.70 40.05 8.60
N THR A 251 4.89 39.96 8.01
CA THR A 251 6.14 39.66 8.74
C THR A 251 6.82 40.86 9.41
N GLN A 252 6.13 41.99 9.59
CA GLN A 252 6.65 43.06 10.43
C GLN A 252 6.42 42.69 11.91
N PRO A 253 7.46 42.66 12.77
CA PRO A 253 7.27 42.53 14.20
C PRO A 253 6.38 43.68 14.68
N VAL A 254 5.37 43.37 15.50
CA VAL A 254 4.61 44.43 16.19
C VAL A 254 5.56 45.05 17.20
N ASP A 255 5.85 46.34 17.04
CA ASP A 255 6.63 47.13 17.99
C ASP A 255 5.95 47.05 19.39
N PRO A 256 6.66 46.61 20.44
CA PRO A 256 6.10 46.54 21.79
C PRO A 256 5.67 47.92 22.35
N ASN A 257 6.01 49.03 21.69
CA ASN A 257 5.64 50.38 22.09
C ASN A 257 4.50 51.04 21.30
N GLY A 258 3.72 50.29 20.52
CA GLY A 258 2.34 50.69 20.18
C GLY A 258 2.17 52.08 19.53
N THR A 259 3.02 52.47 18.59
CA THR A 259 2.75 53.60 17.69
C THR A 259 2.65 53.10 16.25
N ALA A 260 1.41 53.07 15.75
CA ALA A 260 1.14 52.96 14.31
C ALA A 260 1.43 54.32 13.62
N PRO A 261 1.77 54.32 12.31
CA PRO A 261 1.97 55.54 11.53
C PRO A 261 0.69 56.41 11.42
#